data_AF-A0A9N9DF93-F1
#
_entry.id   AF-A0A9N9DF93-F1
#
_cell.length_a   1.000
_cell.length_b   1.000
_cell.length_c   1.000
_cell.angle_alpha   90.00
_cell.angle_beta   90.00
_cell.angle_gamma   90.00
#
_symmetry.space_group_name_H-M   'P 1'
#
loop_
_entity.id
_entity.type
_entity.pdbx_description
1 polymer ?
#
loop_
_entity_poly.entity_id
_entity_poly.type
_entity_poly.pdbx_seq_one_letter_code
_entity_poly.pdbx_strand_id
1 'polypeptide(L)'
;NNDTALGTIAGIRNWHEWSWFNNETEAGCIYARPLPRIGLWKEFTPTNIQKIIKKRVIKKPEPTITTHSQPSKSWTMPVLEIQGCKDL
;
A
#
# COMPACT_ATOMS: atom_id res chain seq x y z
N ASN A 1 10.16 18.05 -25.12
CA ASN A 1 10.14 17.05 -24.04
C ASN A 1 8.98 17.36 -23.12
N ASN A 2 7.84 16.69 -23.31
CA ASN A 2 6.67 16.90 -22.48
C ASN A 2 6.77 15.92 -21.30
N ASP A 3 7.37 16.36 -20.20
CA ASP A 3 7.39 15.62 -18.93
C ASP A 3 5.95 15.34 -18.51
N THR A 4 5.48 14.14 -18.85
CA THR A 4 4.11 13.74 -18.63
C THR A 4 4.00 13.33 -17.17
N ALA A 5 3.54 14.24 -16.32
CA ALA A 5 3.42 14.01 -14.88
C ALA A 5 2.60 12.74 -14.60
N LEU A 6 3.24 11.72 -14.03
CA LEU A 6 2.60 10.46 -13.71
C LEU A 6 1.55 10.63 -12.59
N GLY A 7 0.43 9.95 -12.76
CA GLY A 7 -0.61 9.84 -11.75
C GLY A 7 -0.16 9.02 -10.56
N THR A 8 -0.19 9.60 -9.35
CA THR A 8 -0.05 8.85 -8.09
C THR A 8 -1.28 9.12 -7.25
N ILE A 9 -1.87 8.06 -6.69
CA ILE A 9 -2.96 8.20 -5.72
C ILE A 9 -2.36 8.74 -4.42
N ALA A 10 -2.70 9.97 -4.08
CA ALA A 10 -2.21 10.62 -2.87
C ALA A 10 -2.59 9.80 -1.62
N GLY A 11 -1.57 9.47 -0.81
CA GLY A 11 -1.74 8.68 0.41
C GLY A 11 -1.44 7.19 0.28
N ILE A 12 -1.19 6.67 -0.92
CA ILE A 12 -0.71 5.28 -1.11
C ILE A 12 0.82 5.31 -1.23
N ARG A 13 1.51 4.66 -0.29
CA ARG A 13 2.98 4.49 -0.32
C ARG A 13 3.33 3.06 -0.74
N ASN A 14 4.58 2.83 -1.16
CA ASN A 14 5.09 1.51 -1.57
C ASN A 14 4.85 0.37 -0.56
N TRP A 15 4.75 0.72 0.73
CA TRP A 15 4.55 -0.24 1.82
C TRP A 15 3.08 -0.59 2.10
N HIS A 16 2.12 0.00 1.39
CA HIS A 16 0.70 -0.25 1.64
C HIS A 16 0.25 -1.55 0.97
N GLU A 17 -0.56 -2.31 1.69
CA GLU A 17 -1.32 -3.43 1.14
C GLU A 17 -2.52 -2.88 0.36
N TRP A 18 -2.83 -3.52 -0.77
CA TRP A 18 -3.99 -3.19 -1.58
C TRP A 18 -4.80 -4.43 -1.96
N SER A 19 -6.11 -4.28 -2.03
CA SER A 19 -7.03 -5.30 -2.51
C SER A 19 -8.09 -4.69 -3.42
N TRP A 20 -8.46 -5.45 -4.45
CA TRP A 20 -9.69 -5.21 -5.19
C TRP A 20 -10.88 -5.71 -4.37
N PHE A 21 -12.03 -5.06 -4.53
CA PHE A 21 -13.27 -5.57 -4.01
C PHE A 21 -13.86 -6.60 -4.97
N ASN A 22 -14.34 -7.72 -4.43
CA ASN A 22 -14.85 -8.83 -5.25
C ASN A 22 -16.37 -8.79 -5.44
N ASN A 23 -17.09 -7.90 -4.75
CA ASN A 23 -18.54 -7.90 -4.80
C ASN A 23 -19.02 -6.89 -5.84
N GLU A 24 -20.08 -7.27 -6.57
CA GLU A 24 -20.60 -6.54 -7.73
C GLU A 24 -21.08 -5.12 -7.40
N THR A 25 -21.42 -4.84 -6.14
CA THR A 25 -21.94 -3.54 -5.68
C THR A 25 -20.87 -2.44 -5.60
N GLU A 26 -19.60 -2.79 -5.39
CA GLU A 26 -18.46 -1.84 -5.37
C GLU A 26 -17.40 -2.21 -6.41
N ALA A 27 -17.84 -2.77 -7.53
CA ALA A 27 -16.96 -3.15 -8.63
C ALA A 27 -16.10 -1.95 -9.07
N GLY A 28 -14.77 -2.09 -8.94
CA GLY A 28 -13.80 -1.07 -9.33
C GLY A 28 -13.30 -0.15 -8.20
N CYS A 29 -13.74 -0.35 -6.96
CA CYS A 29 -13.09 0.26 -5.80
C CYS A 29 -11.73 -0.42 -5.50
N ILE A 30 -10.77 0.40 -5.07
CA ILE A 30 -9.48 -0.08 -4.54
C ILE A 30 -9.47 0.23 -3.05
N TYR A 31 -9.14 -0.76 -2.23
CA TYR A 31 -8.85 -0.55 -0.82
C TYR A 31 -7.35 -0.59 -0.59
N ALA A 32 -6.83 0.34 0.21
CA ALA A 32 -5.44 0.30 0.65
C ALA A 32 -5.32 0.51 2.17
N ARG A 33 -4.39 -0.19 2.81
CA ARG A 33 -4.05 0.02 4.23
C ARG A 33 -2.54 -0.03 4.44
N PRO A 34 -2.03 0.54 5.55
CA PRO A 34 -0.60 0.53 5.84
C PRO A 34 -0.01 -0.88 5.91
N LEU A 35 -0.54 -1.77 6.75
CA LEU A 35 -0.14 -3.18 6.83
C LEU A 35 -1.30 -4.04 7.36
N PRO A 36 -1.27 -5.37 7.16
CA PRO A 36 -2.18 -6.26 7.86
C PRO A 36 -2.13 -6.02 9.38
N ARG A 37 -3.31 -5.87 9.99
CA ARG A 37 -3.48 -5.60 11.44
C ARG A 37 -2.97 -4.22 11.90
N ILE A 38 -2.46 -3.37 10.99
CA ILE A 38 -2.00 -2.01 11.31
C ILE A 38 -2.68 -1.00 10.37
N GLY A 39 -3.58 -0.22 10.97
CA GLY A 39 -4.35 0.80 10.27
C GLY A 39 -5.63 0.25 9.62
N LEU A 40 -6.56 1.17 9.39
CA LEU A 40 -7.84 0.87 8.74
C LEU A 40 -7.67 0.84 7.23
N TRP A 41 -8.55 0.08 6.57
CA TRP A 41 -8.72 0.15 5.14
C TRP A 41 -9.22 1.54 4.74
N LYS A 42 -8.57 2.11 3.74
CA LYS A 42 -9.01 3.33 3.07
C LYS A 42 -9.55 2.97 1.70
N GLU A 43 -10.78 3.39 1.44
CA GLU A 43 -11.46 3.18 0.17
C GLU A 43 -11.08 4.25 -0.86
N PHE A 44 -10.85 3.82 -2.09
CA PHE A 44 -10.66 4.66 -3.27
C PHE A 44 -11.71 4.30 -4.31
N THR A 45 -12.78 5.09 -4.35
CA THR A 45 -13.89 4.91 -5.29
C THR A 45 -13.50 5.22 -6.73
N PRO A 46 -14.23 4.68 -7.74
CA PRO A 46 -14.03 5.00 -9.14
C PRO A 46 -14.02 6.51 -9.43
N THR A 47 -14.89 7.29 -8.77
CA THR A 47 -14.93 8.76 -8.92
C THR A 47 -13.64 9.44 -8.46
N ASN A 48 -13.03 8.96 -7.36
CA ASN A 48 -11.75 9.47 -6.88
C ASN A 48 -10.62 9.13 -7.85
N ILE A 49 -10.63 7.92 -8.39
CA ILE A 49 -9.64 7.45 -9.39
C ILE A 49 -9.77 8.26 -10.68
N GLN A 50 -11.00 8.50 -11.17
CA GLN A 50 -11.25 9.28 -12.39
C GLN A 50 -10.73 10.73 -12.27
N LYS A 51 -10.84 11.36 -11.10
CA LYS A 51 -10.27 12.71 -10.87
C LYS A 51 -8.75 12.75 -11.07
N ILE A 52 -8.06 11.64 -10.76
CA ILE A 52 -6.62 11.52 -10.94
C ILE A 52 -6.28 11.30 -12.42
N ILE A 53 -7.01 10.40 -13.10
CA ILE A 53 -6.82 10.08 -14.52
C ILE A 53 -7.07 11.32 -15.40
N LYS A 54 -8.10 12.13 -15.10
CA LYS A 54 -8.38 13.36 -15.86
C LYS A 54 -7.24 14.37 -15.84
N LYS A 55 -6.41 14.34 -14.79
CA LYS A 55 -5.30 15.29 -14.61
C LYS A 55 -3.95 14.72 -15.04
N ARG A 56 -3.82 13.39 -15.15
CA ARG A 56 -2.52 12.71 -15.26
C ARG A 56 -2.63 11.39 -16.03
N VAL A 57 -1.57 11.04 -16.74
CA VAL A 57 -1.47 9.75 -17.41
C VAL A 57 -1.08 8.68 -16.38
N ILE A 58 -1.87 7.60 -16.30
CA ILE A 58 -1.51 6.41 -15.53
C ILE A 58 -0.74 5.48 -16.47
N LYS A 59 0.51 5.18 -16.11
CA LYS A 59 1.30 4.12 -16.73
C LYS A 59 1.53 3.03 -15.70
N LYS A 60 1.45 1.77 -16.13
CA LYS A 60 1.93 0.65 -15.32
C LYS A 60 3.42 0.87 -15.06
N PRO A 61 3.89 0.93 -13.81
CA PRO A 61 5.32 0.98 -13.54
C PRO A 61 5.94 -0.34 -13.99
N GLU A 62 7.14 -0.28 -14.55
CA GLU A 62 7.96 -1.46 -14.74
C GLU A 62 8.70 -1.71 -13.42
N PRO A 63 8.31 -2.75 -12.65
CA PRO A 63 8.96 -3.02 -11.39
C PRO A 63 10.40 -3.48 -11.65
N THR A 64 11.36 -2.85 -11.00
CA THR A 64 12.72 -3.38 -10.97
C THR A 64 12.76 -4.56 -10.01
N ILE A 65 13.03 -5.76 -10.52
CA ILE A 65 13.21 -6.94 -9.69
C ILE A 65 14.64 -6.90 -9.15
N THR A 66 14.78 -6.68 -7.84
CA THR A 66 16.07 -6.75 -7.16
C THR A 66 16.24 -8.10 -6.48
N THR A 67 17.45 -8.63 -6.49
CA THR A 67 17.78 -9.80 -5.66
C THR A 67 17.67 -9.41 -4.19
N HIS A 68 17.09 -10.29 -3.38
CA HIS A 68 17.04 -10.10 -1.93
C HIS A 68 18.47 -9.96 -1.37
N SER A 69 18.70 -8.92 -0.56
CA SER A 69 19.98 -8.72 0.12
C SER A 69 20.09 -9.62 1.34
N GLN A 70 21.19 -10.36 1.47
CA GLN A 70 21.46 -11.11 2.69
C GLN A 70 21.92 -10.14 3.79
N PRO A 71 21.26 -10.07 4.96
CA PRO A 71 21.65 -9.17 6.03
C PRO A 71 23.06 -9.53 6.52
N SER A 72 23.94 -8.53 6.66
CA SER A 72 25.26 -8.73 7.27
C SER A 72 25.22 -8.80 8.80
N LYS A 73 24.09 -8.41 9.40
CA LYS A 73 23.86 -8.41 10.85
C LYS A 73 22.52 -9.07 11.15
N SER A 74 22.49 -9.85 12.23
CA SER A 74 21.24 -10.37 12.79
C SER A 74 20.37 -9.22 13.26
N TRP A 75 19.07 -9.28 12.95
CA TRP A 75 18.11 -8.30 13.44
C TRP A 75 17.69 -8.69 14.86
N THR A 76 18.36 -8.13 15.86
CA THR A 76 18.01 -8.38 17.26
C THR A 76 16.96 -7.37 17.69
N MET A 77 15.69 -7.81 17.78
CA MET A 77 14.64 -6.99 18.39
C MET A 77 14.70 -7.18 19.90
N PRO A 78 14.81 -6.11 20.71
CA PRO A 78 14.74 -6.26 22.16
C PRO A 78 13.35 -6.81 22.52
N VAL A 79 13.33 -7.94 23.23
CA VAL A 79 12.10 -8.40 23.87
C VAL A 79 11.83 -7.41 25.00
N LEU A 80 10.78 -6.60 24.84
CA LEU A 80 10.24 -5.87 25.97
C LEU A 80 9.61 -6.91 26.89
N GLU A 81 10.23 -7.18 28.04
CA GLU A 81 9.55 -7.86 29.13
C GLU A 81 8.40 -6.96 29.58
N ILE A 82 7.21 -7.20 29.01
CA ILE A 82 5.98 -6.65 29.55
C ILE A 82 5.74 -7.41 30.85
N GLN A 83 6.26 -6.87 31.95
CA GLN A 83 5.99 -7.34 33.30
C GLN A 83 4.49 -7.18 33.58
N GLY A 84 3.67 -8.16 33.16
CA GLY A 84 2.23 -8.09 33.36
C GLY A 84 1.34 -8.97 32.50
N CYS A 85 1.84 -9.65 31.46
CA CYS A 85 1.02 -10.63 30.75
C CYS A 85 1.06 -11.96 31.51
N LYS A 86 0.29 -12.06 32.60
CA LYS A 86 -0.12 -13.35 33.16
C LYS A 86 -1.17 -13.91 32.22
N ASP A 87 -0.89 -15.08 31.66
CA ASP A 87 -1.83 -15.87 30.88
C ASP A 87 -3.15 -16.03 31.64
N LEU A 88 -4.25 -15.64 30.99
CA LEU A 88 -5.62 -16.13 31.20
C LEU A 88 -6.39 -15.99 29.89
#